data_AF-A0A1M7BX78-F1
#
_entry.id   AF-A0A1M7BX78-F1
#
_cell.length_a   1.000
_cell.length_b   1.000
_cell.length_c   1.000
_cell.angle_alpha   90.00
_cell.angle_beta   90.00
_cell.angle_gamma   90.00
#
_symmetry.space_group_name_H-M   'P 1'
#
loop_
_entity.id
_entity.type
_entity.pdbx_description
1 polymer ?
#
loop_
_entity_poly.entity_id
_entity_poly.type
_entity_poly.pdbx_seq_one_letter_code
_entity_poly.pdbx_strand_id
1 'polypeptide(L)'
;MECLFLSPAPRGRRLCLYALPEGIPLYFKHNELSQQPDYQMIWRGAPRAVSEAQARRWVSRVPENPAVFLDYQQPEQPQAGFPTALQSFLSAVAQLAAQLEYGPGSLPTEVLIGEEPA
;
A
#
# COMPACT_ATOMS: atom_id res chain seq x y z
N MET A 1 4.28 -12.02 4.20
CA MET A 1 3.45 -11.53 3.08
C MET A 1 4.16 -10.33 2.49
N GLU A 2 4.36 -10.26 1.17
CA GLU A 2 5.12 -9.16 0.53
C GLU A 2 4.22 -8.07 -0.06
N CYS A 3 2.90 -8.25 0.06
CA CYS A 3 1.91 -7.32 -0.45
C CYS A 3 0.82 -7.00 0.58
N LEU A 4 0.27 -5.79 0.51
CA LEU A 4 -0.87 -5.35 1.28
C LEU A 4 -1.90 -4.73 0.33
N PHE A 5 -3.14 -5.21 0.39
CA PHE A 5 -4.23 -4.65 -0.41
C PHE A 5 -4.57 -3.23 0.05
N LEU A 6 -4.56 -2.26 -0.86
CA LEU A 6 -4.91 -0.87 -0.57
C LEU A 6 -6.37 -0.57 -0.90
N SER A 7 -6.81 -0.88 -2.11
CA SER A 7 -8.17 -0.61 -2.56
C SER A 7 -8.57 -1.41 -3.79
N PRO A 8 -9.87 -1.61 -4.02
CA PRO A 8 -10.33 -2.08 -5.31
C PRO A 8 -10.14 -0.96 -6.36
N ALA A 9 -9.52 -1.30 -7.48
CA ALA A 9 -9.48 -0.44 -8.66
C ALA A 9 -10.81 -0.56 -9.45
N PRO A 10 -11.13 0.40 -10.34
CA PRO A 10 -12.29 0.28 -11.21
C PRO A 10 -12.20 -1.00 -12.07
N ARG A 11 -13.35 -1.68 -12.26
CA ARG A 11 -13.51 -2.86 -13.16
C ARG A 11 -12.84 -4.16 -12.70
N GLY A 12 -13.07 -4.58 -11.45
CA GLY A 12 -12.66 -5.92 -10.99
C GLY A 12 -11.14 -6.10 -10.85
N ARG A 13 -10.44 -5.01 -10.54
CA ARG A 13 -9.00 -4.98 -10.29
C ARG A 13 -8.72 -4.55 -8.86
N ARG A 14 -7.50 -4.78 -8.38
CA ARG A 14 -7.05 -4.47 -7.02
C ARG A 14 -5.73 -3.71 -7.06
N LEU A 15 -5.61 -2.71 -6.20
CA LEU A 15 -4.34 -2.04 -5.92
C LEU A 15 -3.67 -2.69 -4.73
N CYS A 16 -2.44 -3.13 -4.92
CA CYS A 16 -1.61 -3.77 -3.92
C CYS A 16 -0.32 -2.97 -3.71
N LEU A 17 0.03 -2.76 -2.45
CA LEU A 17 1.29 -2.21 -1.99
C LEU A 17 2.28 -3.35 -1.81
N TYR A 18 3.50 -3.19 -2.33
CA TYR A 18 4.55 -4.18 -2.29
C TYR A 18 5.81 -3.62 -1.66
N ALA A 19 6.47 -4.43 -0.84
CA ALA A 19 7.77 -4.17 -0.27
C ALA A 19 8.52 -5.49 -0.07
N LEU A 20 9.83 -5.42 0.11
CA LEU A 20 10.67 -6.58 0.42
C LEU A 20 11.34 -6.40 1.78
N PRO A 21 11.82 -7.49 2.43
CA PRO A 21 12.64 -7.40 3.63
C PRO A 21 13.85 -6.47 3.46
N GLU A 22 14.34 -5.94 4.58
CA GLU A 22 15.49 -5.03 4.59
C GLU A 22 16.71 -5.66 3.90
N GLY A 23 17.39 -4.89 3.06
CA GLY A 23 18.54 -5.35 2.28
C GLY A 23 18.20 -6.07 0.98
N ILE A 24 16.93 -6.38 0.70
CA ILE A 24 16.51 -7.00 -0.56
C ILE A 24 16.03 -5.93 -1.55
N PRO A 25 16.65 -5.80 -2.75
CA PRO A 25 16.26 -4.82 -3.75
C PRO A 25 14.84 -5.05 -4.31
N LEU A 26 13.99 -4.03 -4.25
CA LEU A 26 12.61 -4.07 -4.76
C LEU A 26 12.50 -4.42 -6.26
N TYR A 27 13.58 -4.24 -7.02
CA TYR A 27 13.68 -4.69 -8.42
C TYR A 27 13.37 -6.18 -8.60
N PHE A 28 13.73 -7.05 -7.64
CA PHE A 28 13.39 -8.46 -7.71
C PHE A 28 11.87 -8.67 -7.74
N LYS A 29 11.14 -7.96 -6.86
CA LYS A 29 9.68 -8.04 -6.82
C LYS A 29 9.05 -7.46 -8.08
N HIS A 30 9.57 -6.34 -8.57
CA HIS A 30 9.10 -5.74 -9.82
C HIS A 30 9.24 -6.70 -11.01
N ASN A 31 10.37 -7.38 -11.15
CA ASN A 31 10.58 -8.37 -12.21
C ASN A 31 9.62 -9.55 -12.12
N GLU A 32 9.42 -10.09 -10.92
CA GLU A 32 8.48 -11.17 -10.66
C GLU A 32 7.05 -10.78 -11.09
N LEU A 33 6.58 -9.61 -10.62
CA LEU A 33 5.24 -9.13 -10.91
C LEU A 33 5.04 -8.79 -12.39
N SER A 34 6.06 -8.26 -13.06
CA SER A 34 5.98 -7.90 -14.48
C SER A 34 5.81 -9.10 -15.42
N GLN A 35 6.06 -10.32 -14.93
CA GLN A 35 5.81 -11.56 -15.67
C GLN A 35 4.36 -12.04 -15.52
N GLN A 36 3.60 -11.49 -14.57
CA GLN A 36 2.21 -11.89 -14.35
C GLN A 36 1.31 -11.25 -15.41
N PRO A 37 0.40 -12.03 -16.02
CA PRO A 37 -0.55 -11.49 -16.98
C PRO A 37 -1.42 -10.42 -16.30
N ASP A 38 -1.69 -9.36 -17.04
CA ASP A 38 -2.52 -8.21 -16.63
C ASP A 38 -2.01 -7.40 -15.44
N TYR A 39 -0.85 -7.71 -14.84
CA TYR A 39 -0.23 -6.85 -13.84
C TYR A 39 0.19 -5.51 -14.45
N GLN A 40 -0.11 -4.42 -13.74
CA GLN A 40 0.34 -3.08 -14.13
C GLN A 40 1.04 -2.40 -12.95
N MET A 41 2.28 -1.96 -13.16
CA MET A 41 2.94 -1.06 -12.21
C MET A 41 2.31 0.32 -12.29
N ILE A 42 1.85 0.83 -11.14
CA ILE A 42 1.26 2.17 -11.01
C ILE A 42 2.31 3.17 -10.53
N TRP A 43 3.10 2.79 -9.54
CA TRP A 43 4.09 3.69 -8.94
C TRP A 43 5.18 2.92 -8.20
N ARG A 44 6.39 3.48 -8.14
CA ARG A 44 7.51 2.98 -7.35
C ARG A 44 8.29 4.16 -6.80
N GLY A 45 8.71 4.07 -5.53
CA GLY A 45 9.56 5.08 -4.91
C GLY A 45 9.53 5.07 -3.39
N ALA A 46 10.15 6.07 -2.78
CA ALA A 46 10.19 6.22 -1.33
C ALA A 46 8.81 6.62 -0.78
N PRO A 47 8.26 5.90 0.24
CA PRO A 47 6.94 6.20 0.81
C PRO A 47 6.78 7.67 1.25
N ARG A 48 7.85 8.28 1.77
CA ARG A 48 7.85 9.66 2.26
C ARG A 48 7.77 10.71 1.15
N ALA A 49 7.97 10.33 -0.11
CA ALA A 49 7.85 11.22 -1.27
C ALA A 49 6.40 11.30 -1.81
N VAL A 50 5.49 10.49 -1.28
CA VAL A 50 4.08 10.47 -1.72
C VAL A 50 3.34 11.70 -1.21
N SER A 51 2.65 12.37 -2.12
CA SER A 51 1.72 13.46 -1.79
C SER A 51 0.33 12.96 -1.41
N GLU A 52 -0.43 13.77 -0.68
CA GLU A 52 -1.85 13.50 -0.36
C GLU A 52 -2.68 13.22 -1.63
N ALA A 53 -2.45 13.96 -2.72
CA ALA A 53 -3.17 13.78 -3.97
C ALA A 53 -2.88 12.43 -4.65
N GLN A 54 -1.65 11.94 -4.54
CA GLN A 54 -1.27 10.60 -5.01
C GLN A 54 -1.88 9.51 -4.14
N ALA A 55 -1.70 9.60 -2.81
CA ALA A 55 -2.24 8.63 -1.86
C ALA A 55 -3.75 8.46 -2.03
N ARG A 56 -4.50 9.56 -2.24
CA ARG A 56 -5.95 9.55 -2.45
C ARG A 56 -6.41 8.71 -3.65
N ARG A 57 -5.53 8.44 -4.62
CA ARG A 57 -5.83 7.58 -5.77
C ARG A 57 -5.64 6.10 -5.47
N TRP A 58 -5.02 5.75 -4.34
CA TRP A 58 -4.59 4.39 -4.03
C TRP A 58 -5.26 3.78 -2.81
N VAL A 59 -5.56 4.57 -1.77
CA VAL A 59 -6.15 4.05 -0.53
C VAL A 59 -7.68 4.10 -0.53
N SER A 60 -8.28 3.15 0.19
CA SER A 60 -9.74 3.06 0.36
C SER A 60 -10.25 4.02 1.44
N ARG A 61 -11.48 4.50 1.24
CA ARG A 61 -12.27 5.15 2.28
C ARG A 61 -13.02 4.09 3.11
N VAL A 62 -13.32 4.43 4.35
CA VAL A 62 -14.17 3.60 5.20
C VAL A 62 -15.61 3.64 4.67
N PRO A 63 -16.28 2.50 4.44
CA PRO A 63 -17.64 2.48 3.90
C PRO A 63 -18.66 3.26 4.73
N GLU A 64 -18.60 3.11 6.06
CA GLU A 64 -19.54 3.73 7.00
C GLU A 64 -19.29 5.24 7.17
N ASN A 65 -18.06 5.70 6.90
CA ASN A 65 -17.69 7.11 6.97
C ASN A 65 -16.76 7.48 5.80
N PRO A 66 -17.33 7.88 4.64
CA PRO A 66 -16.54 8.15 3.44
C PRO A 66 -15.69 9.42 3.54
N ALA A 67 -15.77 10.19 4.64
CA ALA A 67 -14.86 11.30 4.90
C ALA A 67 -13.52 10.85 5.50
N VAL A 68 -13.40 9.59 5.97
CA VAL A 68 -12.16 9.04 6.54
C VAL A 68 -11.60 7.91 5.67
N PHE A 69 -10.29 7.75 5.74
CA PHE A 69 -9.52 6.71 5.05
C PHE A 69 -9.18 5.57 6.01
N LEU A 70 -8.99 4.37 5.46
CA LEU A 70 -8.76 3.16 6.27
C LEU A 70 -7.47 3.28 7.11
N ASP A 71 -7.51 2.79 8.36
CA ASP A 71 -6.29 2.49 9.11
C ASP A 71 -5.93 1.00 8.94
N TYR A 72 -4.85 0.73 8.21
CA TYR A 72 -4.37 -0.62 7.94
C TYR A 72 -3.69 -1.29 9.14
N GLN A 73 -3.31 -0.54 10.17
CA GLN A 73 -2.78 -1.11 11.40
C GLN A 73 -3.90 -1.60 12.34
N GLN A 74 -5.13 -1.09 12.15
CA GLN A 74 -6.31 -1.46 12.92
C GLN A 74 -7.54 -1.68 12.02
N PRO A 75 -7.48 -2.64 11.07
CA PRO A 75 -8.52 -2.81 10.06
C PRO A 75 -9.88 -3.23 10.65
N GLU A 76 -9.89 -3.84 11.85
CA GLU A 76 -11.10 -4.27 12.56
C GLU A 76 -11.83 -3.12 13.28
N GLN A 77 -11.23 -1.93 13.35
CA GLN A 77 -11.80 -0.73 14.00
C GLN A 77 -11.99 0.40 12.96
N PRO A 78 -12.89 0.24 11.97
CA PRO A 78 -13.02 1.17 10.85
C PRO A 78 -13.36 2.62 11.25
N GLN A 79 -13.90 2.84 12.45
CA GLN A 79 -14.20 4.18 12.98
C GLN A 79 -12.94 4.98 13.38
N ALA A 80 -11.79 4.31 13.52
CA ALA A 80 -10.49 4.93 13.85
C ALA A 80 -9.69 5.37 12.61
N GLY A 81 -10.32 5.36 11.42
CA GLY A 81 -9.69 5.77 10.17
C GLY A 81 -9.08 7.18 10.20
N PHE A 82 -8.20 7.46 9.23
CA PHE A 82 -7.47 8.72 9.16
C PHE A 82 -8.24 9.81 8.41
N PRO A 83 -8.04 11.10 8.78
CA PRO A 83 -8.62 12.22 8.05
C PRO A 83 -7.95 12.50 6.69
N THR A 84 -6.77 11.93 6.43
CA THR A 84 -6.01 12.15 5.19
C THR A 84 -5.62 10.83 4.53
N ALA A 85 -5.55 10.83 3.20
CA ALA A 85 -5.16 9.66 2.43
C ALA A 85 -3.69 9.31 2.66
N LEU A 86 -2.84 10.32 2.88
CA LEU A 86 -1.41 10.15 3.16
C LEU A 86 -1.19 9.40 4.47
N GLN A 87 -1.92 9.72 5.54
CA GLN A 87 -1.82 8.99 6.80
C GLN A 87 -2.25 7.54 6.64
N SER A 88 -3.35 7.29 5.92
CA SER A 88 -3.81 5.94 5.57
C SER A 88 -2.77 5.16 4.75
N PHE A 89 -2.15 5.81 3.76
CA PHE A 89 -1.08 5.19 2.98
C PHE A 89 0.14 4.86 3.84
N LEU A 90 0.56 5.77 4.72
CA LEU A 90 1.68 5.53 5.62
C LEU A 90 1.38 4.45 6.67
N SER A 91 0.13 4.31 7.12
CA SER A 91 -0.25 3.20 8.01
C SER A 91 -0.23 1.86 7.28
N ALA A 92 -0.61 1.81 5.99
CA ALA A 92 -0.41 0.65 5.13
C ALA A 92 1.08 0.28 5.00
N VAL A 93 1.94 1.26 4.76
CA VAL A 93 3.40 1.03 4.67
C VAL A 93 3.94 0.53 6.02
N ALA A 94 3.50 1.11 7.14
CA ALA A 94 3.92 0.68 8.47
C ALA A 94 3.44 -0.75 8.80
N GLN A 95 2.22 -1.10 8.41
CA GLN A 95 1.68 -2.44 8.55
C GLN A 95 2.50 -3.45 7.74
N LEU A 96 2.82 -3.13 6.49
CA LEU A 96 3.65 -3.99 5.64
C LEU A 96 5.10 -4.11 6.18
N ALA A 97 5.66 -3.02 6.71
CA ALA A 97 6.97 -3.03 7.37
C ALA A 97 7.00 -3.99 8.57
N ALA A 98 5.95 -3.95 9.41
CA ALA A 98 5.82 -4.84 10.56
C ALA A 98 5.70 -6.31 10.14
N GLN A 99 4.97 -6.61 9.06
CA GLN A 99 4.86 -7.97 8.49
C GLN A 99 6.17 -8.50 7.90
N LEU A 100 7.06 -7.58 7.48
CA LEU A 100 8.38 -7.88 6.94
C LEU A 100 9.49 -7.76 8.01
N GLU A 101 9.10 -7.65 9.29
CA GLU A 101 10.01 -7.63 10.45
C GLU A 101 11.04 -6.47 10.43
N TYR A 102 10.67 -5.34 9.82
CA TYR A 102 11.47 -4.12 9.92
C TYR A 102 11.62 -3.66 11.38
N GLY A 103 12.75 -3.03 11.70
CA GLY A 103 12.99 -2.49 13.04
C GLY A 103 11.87 -1.52 13.49
N PRO A 104 11.58 -1.41 14.80
CA PRO A 104 10.51 -0.56 15.30
C PRO A 104 10.59 0.89 14.76
N GLY A 105 9.49 1.38 14.18
CA GLY A 105 9.41 2.72 13.59
C GLY A 105 10.14 2.89 12.25
N SER A 106 10.78 1.84 11.75
CA SER A 106 11.42 1.83 10.43
C SER A 106 10.39 1.52 9.34
N LEU A 107 10.60 2.11 8.16
CA LEU A 107 9.76 1.88 6.98
C LEU A 107 10.67 1.42 5.83
N PRO A 108 10.13 0.65 4.87
CA PRO A 108 10.81 0.37 3.62
C PRO A 108 11.32 1.65 2.98
N THR A 109 12.57 1.62 2.52
CA THR A 109 13.18 2.74 1.79
C THR A 109 12.49 3.00 0.46
N GLU A 110 11.90 1.95 -0.12
CA GLU A 110 11.18 1.98 -1.38
C GLU A 110 10.00 1.01 -1.30
N VAL A 111 8.88 1.40 -1.92
CA VAL A 111 7.71 0.54 -2.11
C VAL A 111 7.23 0.61 -3.55
N LEU A 112 6.46 -0.38 -3.95
CA LEU A 112 5.88 -0.53 -5.29
C LEU A 112 4.36 -0.64 -5.15
N ILE A 113 3.62 0.07 -5.98
CA ILE A 113 2.16 -0.05 -6.07
C ILE A 113 1.87 -0.68 -7.43
N GLY A 114 1.21 -1.83 -7.37
CA GLY A 114 0.79 -2.57 -8.55
C GLY A 114 -0.73 -2.71 -8.59
N GLU A 115 -1.25 -2.86 -9.80
CA GLU A 115 -2.64 -3.18 -10.06
C GLU A 115 -2.74 -4.60 -10.63
N GLU A 116 -3.52 -5.46 -9.99
CA GLU A 116 -3.71 -6.88 -10.33
C GLU A 116 -5.19 -7.23 -10.49
N PRO A 117 -5.55 -8.31 -11.20
CA PRO A 117 -6.94 -8.81 -11.25
C PRO A 117 -7.46 -9.23 -9.86
N ALA A 118 -8.73 -8.92 -9.55
CA ALA A 118 -9.38 -9.24 -8.28
C ALA A 118 -9.88 -10.69 -8.18
#